data_AF-A0A348P4N6-F1
#
_entry.id   AF-A0A348P4N6-F1
#
_cell.length_a   1.000
_cell.length_b   1.000
_cell.length_c   1.000
_cell.angle_alpha   90.00
_cell.angle_beta   90.00
_cell.angle_gamma   90.00
#
_symmetry.space_group_name_H-M   'P 1'
#
loop_
_entity.id
_entity.type
_entity.pdbx_description
1 polymer ?
#
loop_
_entity_poly.entity_id
_entity_poly.type
_entity_poly.pdbx_seq_one_letter_code
_entity_poly.pdbx_strand_id
1 'polypeptide(L)' 'IQDYVKKNTAPYKYPRIVVFRDELPKSTSGKIMRNQL' A
#
# COMPACT_ATOMS: atom_id res chain seq x y z
N ILE A 1 2.57 -10.10 -6.81
CA ILE A 1 2.14 -8.68 -6.91
C ILE A 1 3.18 -7.83 -7.65
N GLN A 2 4.46 -7.85 -7.24
CA GLN A 2 5.46 -6.97 -7.85
C GLN A 2 5.66 -7.17 -9.36
N ASP A 3 5.73 -8.41 -9.86
CA ASP A 3 5.91 -8.68 -11.30
C ASP A 3 4.72 -8.21 -12.15
N TYR A 4 3.52 -8.34 -11.60
CA TYR A 4 2.31 -7.82 -12.24
C TYR A 4 2.36 -6.29 -12.34
N VAL A 5 2.70 -5.60 -11.25
CA VAL A 5 2.75 -4.13 -11.23
C VAL A 5 3.88 -3.59 -12.12
N LYS A 6 5.05 -4.24 -12.15
CA LYS A 6 6.17 -3.88 -13.02
C LYS A 6 5.84 -3.97 -14.50
N LYS A 7 5.00 -4.93 -14.91
CA LYS A 7 4.57 -5.09 -16.31
C LYS A 7 3.49 -4.08 -16.74
N ASN A 8 2.65 -3.65 -15.80
CA ASN A 8 1.49 -2.79 -16.10
C ASN A 8 1.71 -1.30 -15.82
N THR A 9 2.75 -0.94 -15.06
CA THR A 9 3.00 0.44 -14.63
C THR A 9 4.34 0.92 -15.15
N ALA A 10 4.47 2.24 -15.33
CA ALA A 10 5.74 2.85 -15.70
C ALA A 10 6.88 2.45 -14.72
N PRO A 11 8.15 2.34 -15.21
CA PRO A 11 9.27 1.78 -14.44
C PRO A 11 9.59 2.46 -13.11
N TYR A 12 9.10 3.67 -12.86
CA TYR A 12 9.36 4.41 -11.62
C TYR A 12 8.18 4.39 -10.63
N LYS A 13 6.99 3.92 -11.06
CA LYS A 13 5.76 3.94 -10.25
C LYS A 13 5.45 2.59 -9.60
N TYR A 14 6.38 1.64 -9.58
CA TYR A 14 6.17 0.37 -8.90
C TYR A 14 6.52 0.48 -7.40
N PRO A 15 5.81 -0.24 -6.52
CA PRO A 15 6.11 -0.25 -5.09
C PRO A 15 7.41 -1.00 -4.82
N ARG A 16 8.36 -0.36 -4.13
CA ARG A 16 9.65 -0.96 -3.73
C ARG A 16 9.55 -1.74 -2.41
N ILE A 17 8.64 -1.33 -1.54
CA ILE A 17 8.40 -1.94 -0.23
C ILE A 17 6.92 -2.28 -0.15
N VAL A 18 6.62 -3.50 0.29
CA VAL A 18 5.25 -3.97 0.50
C VAL A 18 5.23 -4.61 1.88
N VAL A 19 4.40 -4.05 2.77
CA VAL A 19 4.18 -4.59 4.11
C VAL A 19 2.75 -5.09 4.18
N PHE A 20 2.60 -6.37 4.49
CA PHE A 20 1.30 -6.94 4.78
C PHE A 20 1.00 -6.73 6.27
N ARG A 21 -0.22 -6.30 6.57
CA ARG A 21 -0.74 -6.16 7.93
C ARG A 21 -2.11 -6.82 7.95
N ASP A 22 -2.49 -7.36 9.10
CA ASP A 22 -3.79 -8.00 9.27
C ASP A 22 -4.93 -6.97 9.19
N GLU A 23 -4.66 -5.72 9.61
CA GLU A 23 -5.60 -4.61 9.51
C GLU A 23 -4.92 -3.26 9.22
N LEU A 24 -5.72 -2.32 8.71
CA LEU A 24 -5.31 -0.94 8.49
C LEU A 24 -5.70 -0.09 9.72
N PRO A 25 -4.82 0.81 10.20
CA PRO A 25 -5.16 1.72 11.28
C PRO A 25 -6.32 2.62 10.84
N LYS A 26 -7.42 2.59 11.59
CA LYS A 26 -8.63 3.36 11.33
C LYS A 26 -8.95 4.26 12.51
N SER A 27 -9.48 5.45 12.23
CA SER A 27 -10.04 6.32 13.26
C SER A 27 -11.35 5.75 13.81
N THR A 28 -11.88 6.35 14.87
CA THR A 28 -13.21 6.03 15.43
C THR A 28 -14.34 6.16 14.40
N SER A 29 -14.16 6.99 13.37
CA SER A 29 -15.08 7.13 12.23
C SER A 29 -14.79 6.16 11.07
N GLY A 30 -13.80 5.26 11.21
CA GLY A 30 -13.43 4.26 10.20
C GLY A 30 -12.49 4.76 9.08
N LYS A 31 -12.02 6.01 9.13
CA LYS A 31 -11.11 6.57 8.12
C LYS A 31 -9.69 6.04 8.34
N ILE A 32 -9.00 5.66 7.26
CA ILE A 32 -7.61 5.16 7.34
C ILE A 32 -6.67 6.27 7.81
N MET A 33 -5.91 6.00 8.85
CA MET A 33 -4.94 6.92 9.44
C MET A 33 -3.56 6.73 8.80
N ARG A 34 -3.31 7.45 7.70
CA ARG A 34 -2.06 7.32 6.91
C ARG A 34 -0.79 7.65 7.70
N ASN A 35 -0.88 8.50 8.73
CA ASN A 35 0.27 8.84 9.58
C ASN A 35 0.73 7.69 10.49
N GLN A 36 -0.12 6.66 10.68
CA GLN A 36 0.20 5.48 11.48
C GLN A 36 0.63 4.30 10.61
N LEU A 37 0.82 4.52 9.30
CA LEU A 37 1.23 3.49 8.34
C LEU A 37 2.75 3.36 8.25
#